data_AF-A0A955JGG0-F1
#
_entry.id   AF-A0A955JGG0-F1
#
_cell.length_a   1.000
_cell.length_b   1.000
_cell.length_c   1.000
_cell.angle_alpha   90.00
_cell.angle_beta   90.00
_cell.angle_gamma   90.00
#
_symmetry.space_group_name_H-M   'P 1'
#
loop_
_entity.id
_entity.type
_entity.pdbx_description
1 polymer ?
#
loop_
_entity_poly.entity_id
_entity_poly.type
_entity_poly.pdbx_seq_one_letter_code
_entity_poly.pdbx_strand_id
1 'polypeptide(L)'
;MFRNLLRKRESGFTIIEVLIVLAIAGLILVVVLIAVPQLQRNQRNEARRSVLNRIATELSNFSGNNGGSFPTEGSATDGSSFLGGFKTRYIDSAPAGTFNTPRNVAFTYSVYAAQTSVPEDEIMFNLGGQCNGELPTGTGASTTRNYAIAVGLEGGASYCVDNQ
;
A
#
# COMPACT_ATOMS: atom_id res chain seq x y z
N MET A 1 47.45 -66.19 -12.94
CA MET A 1 46.21 -65.41 -13.15
C MET A 1 46.33 -64.11 -12.35
N PHE A 2 46.93 -63.07 -12.93
CA PHE A 2 47.13 -61.79 -12.24
C PHE A 2 45.88 -60.91 -12.36
N ARG A 3 45.11 -60.77 -11.28
CA ARG A 3 44.01 -59.81 -11.18
C ARG A 3 44.57 -58.45 -10.78
N ASN A 4 44.62 -57.52 -11.74
CA ASN A 4 44.83 -56.10 -11.48
C ASN A 4 43.65 -55.56 -10.67
N LEU A 5 43.88 -55.23 -9.40
CA LEU A 5 42.95 -54.46 -8.57
C LEU A 5 43.08 -52.99 -8.97
N LEU A 6 42.19 -52.52 -9.84
CA LEU A 6 42.00 -51.09 -10.11
C LEU A 6 41.61 -50.38 -8.81
N ARG A 7 42.60 -49.73 -8.18
CA ARG A 7 42.40 -48.92 -6.97
C ARG A 7 41.60 -47.67 -7.33
N LYS A 8 40.29 -47.71 -7.14
CA LYS A 8 39.43 -46.51 -7.17
C LYS A 8 39.96 -45.52 -6.14
N ARG A 9 40.46 -44.37 -6.60
CA ARG A 9 40.75 -43.23 -5.71
C ARG A 9 39.40 -42.64 -5.31
N GLU A 10 38.96 -42.93 -4.09
CA GLU A 10 37.90 -42.17 -3.44
C GLU A 10 38.45 -40.75 -3.22
N SER A 11 38.06 -39.81 -4.10
CA SER A 11 38.35 -38.40 -3.95
C SER A 11 37.43 -37.84 -2.87
N GLY A 12 37.94 -37.76 -1.63
CA GLY A 12 37.21 -37.17 -0.51
C GLY A 12 36.99 -35.67 -0.70
N PHE A 13 35.76 -35.23 -0.43
CA PHE A 13 35.37 -33.83 -0.34
C PHE A 13 36.14 -33.19 0.82
N THR A 14 36.95 -32.17 0.55
CA THR A 14 37.85 -31.62 1.59
C THR A 14 37.07 -30.73 2.56
N ILE A 15 37.48 -30.69 3.83
CA ILE A 15 36.85 -29.79 4.82
C ILE A 15 36.95 -28.33 4.36
N ILE A 16 38.08 -27.94 3.78
CA ILE A 16 38.28 -26.58 3.25
C ILE A 16 37.29 -26.25 2.11
N GLU A 17 36.96 -27.21 1.26
CA GLU A 17 35.99 -27.06 0.19
C GLU A 17 34.58 -26.85 0.74
N VAL A 18 34.17 -27.62 1.75
CA VAL A 18 32.88 -27.38 2.46
C VAL A 18 32.87 -25.99 3.10
N LEU A 19 33.96 -25.59 3.76
CA LEU A 19 34.04 -24.31 4.47
C LEU A 19 33.91 -23.11 3.55
N ILE A 20 34.55 -23.13 2.37
CA ILE A 20 34.44 -22.05 1.39
C ILE A 20 33.00 -21.95 0.87
N VAL A 21 32.35 -23.08 0.59
CA VAL A 21 30.95 -23.10 0.12
C VAL A 21 30.02 -22.53 1.17
N LEU A 22 30.17 -22.93 2.43
CA LEU A 22 29.36 -22.42 3.53
C LEU A 22 29.61 -20.93 3.80
N ALA A 23 30.85 -20.45 3.65
CA ALA A 23 31.19 -19.04 3.81
C ALA A 23 30.50 -18.17 2.74
N ILE A 24 30.54 -18.58 1.47
CA ILE A 24 29.87 -17.86 0.38
C ILE A 24 28.34 -17.93 0.55
N ALA A 25 27.81 -19.11 0.90
CA ALA A 25 26.37 -19.28 1.16
C ALA A 25 25.90 -18.39 2.31
N GLY A 26 26.67 -18.30 3.40
CA GLY A 26 26.40 -17.42 4.53
C GLY A 26 26.36 -15.95 4.13
N LEU A 27 27.32 -15.50 3.32
CA LEU A 27 27.36 -14.11 2.83
C LEU A 27 26.13 -13.77 1.97
N ILE A 28 25.74 -14.65 1.06
CA ILE A 28 24.56 -14.46 0.21
C ILE A 28 23.29 -14.38 1.07
N LEU A 29 23.15 -15.24 2.07
CA LEU A 29 21.99 -15.23 2.97
C LEU A 29 21.84 -13.90 3.69
N VAL A 30 22.93 -13.29 4.17
CA VAL A 30 22.86 -11.96 4.82
C VAL A 30 22.26 -10.90 3.89
N VAL A 31 22.74 -10.84 2.65
CA VAL A 31 22.22 -9.86 1.66
C VAL A 31 20.75 -10.11 1.35
N VAL A 32 20.37 -11.37 1.13
CA VAL A 32 18.98 -11.75 0.82
C VAL A 32 18.04 -11.43 1.98
N LEU A 33 18.44 -11.73 3.22
CA LEU A 33 17.63 -11.48 4.41
C LEU A 33 17.39 -9.99 4.68
N ILE A 34 18.28 -9.10 4.24
CA ILE A 34 18.08 -7.64 4.31
C ILE A 34 17.24 -7.15 3.13
N ALA A 35 17.54 -7.62 1.91
CA ALA A 35 16.93 -7.10 0.69
C ALA A 35 15.45 -7.52 0.53
N VAL A 36 15.12 -8.78 0.81
CA VAL A 36 13.75 -9.30 0.63
C VAL A 36 12.69 -8.57 1.46
N PRO A 37 12.86 -8.36 2.79
CA PRO A 37 11.85 -7.65 3.57
C PRO A 37 11.69 -6.19 3.13
N GLN A 38 12.77 -5.54 2.69
CA GLN A 38 12.69 -4.18 2.14
C GLN A 38 11.88 -4.14 0.84
N LEU A 39 12.14 -5.08 -0.08
CA LEU A 39 11.42 -5.17 -1.34
C LEU A 39 9.92 -5.42 -1.12
N GLN A 40 9.57 -6.29 -0.17
CA GLN A 40 8.19 -6.56 0.20
C GLN A 40 7.47 -5.31 0.75
N ARG A 41 8.13 -4.51 1.59
CA ARG A 41 7.59 -3.23 2.08
C ARG A 41 7.30 -2.27 0.93
N ASN A 42 8.24 -2.15 -0.02
CA ASN A 42 8.07 -1.29 -1.19
C ASN A 42 6.88 -1.72 -2.05
N GLN A 43 6.73 -3.02 -2.31
CA GLN A 43 5.58 -3.55 -3.08
C GLN A 43 4.24 -3.28 -2.38
N ARG A 44 4.18 -3.43 -1.05
CA ARG A 44 2.97 -3.11 -0.28
C ARG A 44 2.65 -1.62 -0.33
N ASN A 45 3.66 -0.76 -0.20
CA ASN A 45 3.46 0.68 -0.33
C ASN A 45 2.97 1.09 -1.72
N GLU A 46 3.49 0.47 -2.78
CA GLU A 46 3.01 0.70 -4.14
C GLU A 46 1.56 0.25 -4.33
N ALA A 47 1.20 -0.90 -3.75
CA ALA A 47 -0.19 -1.37 -3.74
C ALA A 47 -1.11 -0.38 -3.00
N ARG A 48 -0.70 0.22 -1.88
CA ARG A 48 -1.47 1.27 -1.17
C ARG A 48 -1.67 2.51 -2.04
N ARG A 49 -0.61 3.00 -2.70
CA ARG A 49 -0.69 4.14 -3.65
C ARG A 49 -1.67 3.83 -4.79
N SER A 50 -1.60 2.63 -5.35
CA SER A 50 -2.51 2.16 -6.39
C SER A 50 -3.97 2.10 -5.92
N VAL A 51 -4.25 1.65 -4.68
CA VAL A 51 -5.61 1.72 -4.11
C VAL A 51 -6.08 3.17 -4.00
N LEU A 52 -5.25 4.07 -3.47
CA LEU A 52 -5.62 5.48 -3.32
C LEU A 52 -5.98 6.13 -4.66
N ASN A 53 -5.17 5.90 -5.70
CA ASN A 53 -5.42 6.43 -7.05
C ASN A 53 -6.73 5.89 -7.65
N ARG A 54 -7.09 4.63 -7.35
CA ARG A 54 -8.38 4.07 -7.76
C ARG A 54 -9.53 4.74 -7.03
N ILE A 55 -9.41 4.99 -5.73
CA ILE A 55 -10.43 5.74 -4.98
C ILE A 55 -10.57 7.17 -5.52
N ALA A 56 -9.47 7.85 -5.86
CA ALA A 56 -9.50 9.18 -6.50
C ALA A 56 -10.21 9.15 -7.87
N THR A 57 -10.04 8.07 -8.63
CA THR A 57 -10.78 7.85 -9.88
C THR A 57 -12.28 7.71 -9.62
N GLU A 58 -12.66 6.94 -8.61
CA GLU A 58 -14.08 6.81 -8.23
C GLU A 58 -14.69 8.12 -7.70
N LEU A 59 -13.90 8.95 -7.01
CA LEU A 59 -14.33 10.30 -6.63
C LEU A 59 -14.62 11.17 -7.86
N SER A 60 -13.80 11.06 -8.91
CA SER A 60 -14.05 11.73 -10.20
C SER A 60 -15.32 11.20 -10.87
N ASN A 61 -15.55 9.88 -10.88
CA ASN A 61 -16.76 9.27 -11.42
C ASN A 61 -18.01 9.75 -10.66
N PHE A 62 -17.95 9.79 -9.33
CA PHE A 62 -19.03 10.34 -8.50
C PHE A 62 -19.30 11.79 -8.88
N SER A 63 -18.25 12.62 -9.00
CA SER A 63 -18.37 14.02 -9.38
C SER A 63 -19.03 14.20 -10.75
N GLY A 64 -18.61 13.43 -11.76
CA GLY A 64 -19.23 13.42 -13.08
C GLY A 64 -20.72 13.07 -13.05
N ASN A 65 -21.13 12.15 -12.19
CA ASN A 65 -22.52 11.74 -12.02
C ASN A 65 -23.36 12.66 -11.13
N ASN A 66 -22.74 13.55 -10.36
CA ASN A 66 -23.41 14.42 -9.37
C ASN A 66 -23.17 15.92 -9.64
N GLY A 67 -23.06 16.33 -10.91
CA GLY A 67 -23.00 17.75 -11.30
C GLY A 67 -21.69 18.46 -10.92
N GLY A 68 -20.61 17.69 -10.79
CA GLY A 68 -19.29 18.17 -10.39
C GLY A 68 -19.15 18.38 -8.87
N SER A 69 -20.06 17.80 -8.08
CA SER A 69 -20.01 17.83 -6.61
C SER A 69 -19.39 16.54 -6.07
N PHE A 70 -18.56 16.66 -5.04
CA PHE A 70 -17.94 15.52 -4.36
C PHE A 70 -18.80 15.02 -3.19
N PRO A 71 -18.55 13.80 -2.67
CA PRO A 71 -19.33 13.24 -1.57
C PRO A 71 -19.23 14.09 -0.30
N THR A 72 -20.37 14.40 0.33
CA THR A 72 -20.48 15.16 1.58
C THR A 72 -21.13 14.33 2.69
N GLU A 73 -20.85 14.66 3.95
CA GLU A 73 -21.56 14.07 5.11
C GLU A 73 -23.07 14.39 5.01
N GLY A 74 -23.93 13.37 5.17
CA GLY A 74 -25.39 13.53 5.16
C GLY A 74 -26.14 12.93 3.96
N SER A 75 -25.47 12.32 2.98
CA SER A 75 -26.12 11.60 1.86
C SER A 75 -26.71 10.22 2.26
N ALA A 76 -27.06 10.01 3.54
CA ALA A 76 -27.13 8.70 4.19
C ALA A 76 -28.40 7.86 3.93
N THR A 77 -28.21 6.54 3.89
CA THR A 77 -28.87 5.56 4.79
C THR A 77 -27.86 4.42 5.05
N ASP A 78 -27.12 4.53 6.16
CA ASP A 78 -26.21 3.59 6.89
C ASP A 78 -25.53 2.41 6.16
N GLY A 79 -24.21 2.16 6.31
CA GLY A 79 -23.46 2.22 7.58
C GLY A 79 -22.08 2.88 7.56
N SER A 80 -22.00 3.93 8.38
CA SER A 80 -20.85 4.58 9.06
C SER A 80 -19.61 4.98 8.23
N SER A 81 -19.92 5.65 7.12
CA SER A 81 -19.27 6.78 6.43
C SER A 81 -17.76 6.84 6.11
N PHE A 82 -17.52 6.84 4.79
CA PHE A 82 -16.53 7.61 4.02
C PHE A 82 -17.14 8.03 2.65
N LEU A 83 -17.84 9.13 2.42
CA LEU A 83 -18.99 9.68 3.12
C LEU A 83 -20.27 9.12 2.45
N GLY A 84 -21.23 8.65 3.26
CA GLY A 84 -22.19 7.58 2.94
C GLY A 84 -23.02 7.75 1.66
N GLY A 85 -23.20 6.66 0.91
CA GLY A 85 -23.77 6.64 -0.44
C GLY A 85 -22.70 6.53 -1.53
N PHE A 86 -21.58 7.25 -1.39
CA PHE A 86 -20.40 7.06 -2.26
C PHE A 86 -19.77 5.69 -2.01
N LYS A 87 -19.33 5.41 -0.78
CA LYS A 87 -18.69 4.14 -0.42
C LYS A 87 -19.50 2.93 -0.86
N THR A 88 -20.81 2.92 -0.57
CA THR A 88 -21.68 1.79 -0.90
C THR A 88 -21.83 1.56 -2.41
N ARG A 89 -21.85 2.64 -3.21
CA ARG A 89 -22.09 2.55 -4.67
C ARG A 89 -20.82 2.44 -5.51
N TYR A 90 -19.69 2.96 -5.04
CA TYR A 90 -18.46 3.08 -5.83
C TYR A 90 -17.29 2.27 -5.26
N ILE A 91 -17.32 1.93 -3.97
CA ILE A 91 -16.23 1.17 -3.33
C ILE A 91 -16.68 -0.26 -3.00
N ASP A 92 -17.78 -0.40 -2.27
CA ASP A 92 -18.29 -1.70 -1.78
C ASP A 92 -18.98 -2.52 -2.89
N SER A 93 -19.38 -1.88 -3.98
CA SER A 93 -19.96 -2.53 -5.16
C SER A 93 -18.91 -3.20 -6.05
N ALA A 94 -17.63 -2.89 -5.88
CA ALA A 94 -16.53 -3.49 -6.63
C ALA A 94 -16.24 -4.92 -6.14
N PRO A 95 -15.55 -5.75 -6.95
CA PRO A 95 -15.12 -7.08 -6.53
C PRO A 95 -14.36 -7.04 -5.20
N ALA A 96 -14.62 -8.02 -4.33
CA ALA A 96 -14.01 -8.11 -3.01
C ALA A 96 -12.47 -8.03 -3.11
N GLY A 97 -11.86 -7.22 -2.25
CA GLY A 97 -10.41 -7.01 -2.22
C GLY A 97 -9.87 -5.92 -3.13
N THR A 98 -10.68 -5.35 -4.03
CA THR A 98 -10.23 -4.29 -4.98
C THR A 98 -9.65 -3.08 -4.26
N PHE A 99 -10.27 -2.68 -3.14
CA PHE A 99 -9.90 -1.52 -2.34
C PHE A 99 -9.38 -1.91 -0.94
N ASN A 100 -8.93 -3.15 -0.76
CA ASN A 100 -8.34 -3.58 0.50
C ASN A 100 -6.86 -3.20 0.58
N THR A 101 -6.33 -3.15 1.80
CA THR A 101 -4.90 -3.06 2.07
C THR A 101 -4.16 -4.22 1.42
N PRO A 102 -2.82 -4.14 1.27
CA PRO A 102 -2.02 -5.27 0.79
C PRO A 102 -2.13 -6.54 1.65
N ARG A 103 -2.70 -6.43 2.86
CA ARG A 103 -3.00 -7.56 3.77
C ARG A 103 -4.42 -8.11 3.58
N ASN A 104 -5.14 -7.63 2.56
CA ASN A 104 -6.51 -7.99 2.25
C ASN A 104 -7.52 -7.66 3.37
N VAL A 105 -7.30 -6.53 4.06
CA VAL A 105 -8.22 -5.98 5.07
C VAL A 105 -8.73 -4.62 4.57
N ALA A 106 -9.95 -4.21 4.93
CA ALA A 106 -10.44 -2.88 4.57
C ALA A 106 -9.58 -1.78 5.21
N PHE A 107 -9.38 -0.67 4.49
CA PHE A 107 -8.76 0.53 5.08
C PHE A 107 -9.69 1.14 6.13
N THR A 108 -9.07 1.75 7.15
CA THR A 108 -9.79 2.68 8.03
C THR A 108 -9.94 4.01 7.30
N TYR A 109 -11.08 4.66 7.45
CA TYR A 109 -11.34 5.96 6.83
C TYR A 109 -11.58 7.01 7.89
N SER A 110 -11.00 8.20 7.71
CA SER A 110 -11.21 9.32 8.60
C SER A 110 -11.29 10.64 7.84
N VAL A 111 -11.86 11.64 8.49
CA VAL A 111 -11.77 13.03 8.03
C VAL A 111 -10.57 13.66 8.72
N TYR A 112 -9.65 14.25 7.95
CA TYR A 112 -8.52 14.95 8.58
C TYR A 112 -8.96 16.32 9.11
N ALA A 113 -8.56 16.59 10.34
CA ALA A 113 -8.60 17.90 10.97
C ALA A 113 -7.19 18.22 11.45
N ALA A 114 -6.51 19.18 10.79
CA ALA A 114 -5.17 19.68 11.13
C ALA A 114 -4.19 18.58 11.63
N GLN A 115 -3.88 17.59 10.79
CA GLN A 115 -3.01 16.47 11.17
C GLN A 115 -1.58 16.64 10.66
N THR A 116 -0.62 16.12 11.43
CA THR A 116 0.83 16.13 11.13
C THR A 116 1.32 14.81 10.53
N SER A 117 0.47 13.78 10.47
CA SER A 117 0.79 12.46 9.91
C SER A 117 -0.46 11.71 9.50
N VAL A 118 -0.36 10.83 8.50
CA VAL A 118 -1.41 9.86 8.15
C VAL A 118 -1.02 8.47 8.68
N PRO A 119 -1.80 7.84 9.58
CA PRO A 119 -1.49 6.51 10.09
C PRO A 119 -1.45 5.43 8.99
N GLU A 120 -0.61 4.40 9.18
CA GLU A 120 -0.55 3.25 8.26
C GLU A 120 -1.93 2.58 8.12
N ASP A 121 -2.28 2.17 6.90
CA ASP A 121 -3.55 1.52 6.58
C ASP A 121 -4.80 2.39 6.88
N GLU A 122 -4.60 3.70 7.02
CA GLU A 122 -5.67 4.70 7.13
C GLU A 122 -5.70 5.59 5.88
N ILE A 123 -6.92 5.86 5.39
CA ILE A 123 -7.20 6.80 4.30
C ILE A 123 -7.95 7.99 4.88
N MET A 124 -7.36 9.17 4.72
CA MET A 124 -7.96 10.42 5.16
C MET A 124 -8.53 11.18 3.99
N PHE A 125 -9.69 11.80 4.17
CA PHE A 125 -10.34 12.62 3.13
C PHE A 125 -11.00 13.85 3.73
N ASN A 126 -10.93 14.96 3.01
CA ASN A 126 -11.71 16.14 3.33
C ASN A 126 -11.98 16.91 2.04
N LEU A 127 -13.13 17.58 2.02
CA LEU A 127 -13.46 18.53 0.98
C LEU A 127 -12.68 19.82 1.21
N GLY A 128 -12.52 20.58 0.13
CA GLY A 128 -11.73 21.79 0.04
C GLY A 128 -10.30 21.71 0.58
N GLY A 129 -9.73 20.51 0.64
CA GLY A 129 -8.32 20.32 0.94
C GLY A 129 -7.43 20.27 -0.29
N GLN A 130 -6.12 20.28 -0.04
CA GLN A 130 -5.05 20.19 -1.02
C GLN A 130 -3.85 19.47 -0.39
N CYS A 131 -3.03 18.79 -1.19
CA CYS A 131 -1.80 18.18 -0.72
C CYS A 131 -0.70 19.23 -0.55
N ASN A 132 -0.06 19.23 0.63
CA ASN A 132 1.16 19.98 0.88
C ASN A 132 2.30 18.99 1.08
N GLY A 133 2.94 18.59 -0.02
CA GLY A 133 3.83 17.44 -0.02
C GLY A 133 3.05 16.14 0.24
N GLU A 134 3.45 15.39 1.27
CA GLU A 134 2.84 14.09 1.58
C GLU A 134 1.54 14.19 2.39
N LEU A 135 1.24 15.35 2.98
CA LEU A 135 0.13 15.52 3.91
C LEU A 135 -1.04 16.27 3.27
N PRO A 136 -2.29 15.84 3.52
CA PRO A 136 -3.45 16.60 3.15
C PRO A 136 -3.61 17.81 4.09
N THR A 137 -3.94 18.97 3.52
CA THR A 137 -4.12 20.23 4.24
C THR A 137 -5.43 20.90 3.85
N GLY A 138 -5.87 21.87 4.66
CA GLY A 138 -7.19 22.49 4.52
C GLY A 138 -8.27 21.76 5.32
N THR A 139 -9.38 22.42 5.58
CA THR A 139 -10.54 21.86 6.30
C THR A 139 -11.81 22.29 5.57
N GLY A 140 -11.79 22.14 4.25
CA GLY A 140 -12.71 22.84 3.38
C GLY A 140 -14.16 22.49 3.64
N ALA A 141 -14.98 23.53 3.62
CA ALA A 141 -16.42 23.41 3.74
C ALA A 141 -16.99 22.54 2.60
N SER A 142 -18.07 21.83 2.92
CA SER A 142 -18.88 20.95 2.06
C SER A 142 -19.25 21.53 0.68
N THR A 143 -19.20 22.85 0.51
CA THR A 143 -19.55 23.58 -0.72
C THR A 143 -18.41 23.70 -1.74
N THR A 144 -17.20 23.24 -1.40
CA THR A 144 -16.03 23.40 -2.26
C THR A 144 -15.91 22.23 -3.24
N ARG A 145 -15.49 22.51 -4.49
CA ARG A 145 -15.33 21.50 -5.57
C ARG A 145 -13.93 20.89 -5.64
N ASN A 146 -13.11 21.11 -4.62
CA ASN A 146 -11.84 20.42 -4.47
C ASN A 146 -11.87 19.47 -3.28
N TYR A 147 -10.97 18.50 -3.30
CA TYR A 147 -10.76 17.54 -2.23
C TYR A 147 -9.28 17.19 -2.17
N ALA A 148 -8.85 16.72 -1.00
CA ALA A 148 -7.61 15.96 -0.91
C ALA A 148 -7.88 14.65 -0.17
N ILE A 149 -7.18 13.61 -0.62
CA ILE A 149 -7.22 12.27 -0.05
C ILE A 149 -5.79 11.79 0.17
N ALA A 150 -5.52 11.16 1.30
CA ALA A 150 -4.19 10.64 1.60
C ALA A 150 -4.24 9.26 2.23
N VAL A 151 -3.18 8.47 2.05
CA VAL A 151 -3.00 7.15 2.68
C VAL A 151 -1.66 7.09 3.41
N GLY A 152 -1.65 6.46 4.58
CA GLY A 152 -0.41 6.18 5.31
C GLY A 152 0.31 4.96 4.76
N LEU A 153 1.63 5.06 4.62
CA LEU A 153 2.50 4.02 4.10
C LEU A 153 3.29 3.37 5.24
N GLU A 154 3.77 2.14 5.00
CA GLU A 154 4.71 1.50 5.93
C GLU A 154 6.00 2.33 6.01
N GLY A 155 6.45 2.60 7.23
CA GLY A 155 7.63 3.43 7.50
C GLY A 155 7.33 4.88 7.85
N GLY A 156 6.05 5.26 8.00
CA GLY A 156 5.64 6.57 8.54
C GLY A 156 5.54 7.69 7.50
N ALA A 157 5.82 7.40 6.23
CA ALA A 157 5.54 8.30 5.12
C ALA A 157 4.05 8.26 4.75
N SER A 158 3.60 9.26 3.99
CA SER A 158 2.23 9.30 3.47
C SER A 158 2.21 9.62 1.98
N TYR A 159 1.11 9.27 1.32
CA TYR A 159 0.89 9.61 -0.08
C TYR A 159 -0.43 10.34 -0.20
N CYS A 160 -0.38 11.57 -0.71
CA CYS A 160 -1.54 12.44 -0.87
C CYS A 160 -1.82 12.66 -2.35
N VAL A 161 -3.11 12.70 -2.69
CA VAL A 161 -3.64 13.04 -4.01
C VAL A 161 -4.76 14.08 -3.81
N ASP A 162 -4.78 15.10 -4.65
CA ASP A 162 -5.85 16.08 -4.70
C ASP A 162 -6.29 16.31 -6.15
N ASN A 163 -7.32 17.15 -6.33
CA ASN A 163 -7.84 17.52 -7.65
C ASN A 163 -7.61 19.00 -7.99
N GLN A 164 -6.60 19.64 -7.40
CA GLN A 164 -6.19 21.00 -7.74
C GLN A 164 -5.12 21.01 -8.83
#